data_AF-A0A7S3DDX8-F1
#
_entry.id   AF-A0A7S3DDX8-F1
#
_cell.length_a   1.000
_cell.length_b   1.000
_cell.length_c   1.000
_cell.angle_alpha   90.00
_cell.angle_beta   90.00
_cell.angle_gamma   90.00
#
_symmetry.space_group_name_H-M   'P 1'
#
loop_
_entity.id
_entity.type
_entity.pdbx_description
1 polymer ?
#
loop_
_entity_poly.entity_id
_entity_poly.type
_entity_poly.pdbx_seq_one_letter_code
_entity_poly.pdbx_strand_id
1 'polypeptide(L)'
;MNLSELINAKIEAPYRQHLCWWEGVMILRRAVFVLVSVFIVDDLAKYYSLFCLCLLSLFCHTWMRPFSRIRDNLAEGLALLLLTSVCSLSLIGGYERTALIESNSLTSSIATSINGASLILVFTFIVYTVIIFARTGVSLVHSFAMKCKVRRRKREGGRGRDKQKREEERTVSV
;
A
#
# COMPACT_ATOMS: atom_id res chain seq x y z
N MET A 1 -0.47 -1.80 -37.55
CA MET A 1 -0.13 -1.66 -36.12
C MET A 1 1.16 -2.42 -35.89
N ASN A 2 2.27 -1.71 -35.73
CA ASN A 2 3.61 -2.30 -35.79
C ASN A 2 3.97 -2.98 -34.46
N LEU A 3 4.73 -4.09 -34.52
CA LEU A 3 5.17 -4.82 -33.33
C LEU A 3 5.92 -3.92 -32.33
N SER A 4 6.66 -2.93 -32.84
CA SER A 4 7.35 -1.90 -32.06
C SER A 4 6.40 -0.97 -31.31
N GLU A 5 5.26 -0.59 -31.90
CA GLU A 5 4.21 0.15 -31.20
C GLU A 5 3.50 -0.72 -30.18
N LEU A 6 3.32 -2.01 -30.45
CA LEU A 6 2.74 -2.95 -29.48
C LEU A 6 3.66 -3.20 -28.28
N ILE A 7 4.97 -3.23 -28.51
CA ILE A 7 5.99 -3.36 -27.47
C ILE A 7 6.07 -2.06 -26.67
N ASN A 8 6.11 -0.90 -27.33
CA ASN A 8 6.12 0.39 -26.64
C ASN A 8 4.81 0.67 -25.87
N ALA A 9 3.65 0.31 -26.42
CA ALA A 9 2.35 0.43 -25.75
C ALA A 9 2.18 -0.59 -24.60
N LYS A 10 2.91 -1.71 -24.62
CA LYS A 10 2.92 -2.69 -23.51
C LYS A 10 3.97 -2.36 -22.45
N ILE A 11 5.00 -1.60 -22.84
CA ILE A 11 5.98 -0.96 -21.96
C ILE A 11 5.48 0.41 -21.49
N GLU A 12 4.30 0.89 -21.93
CA GLU A 12 3.63 2.02 -21.28
C GLU A 12 3.51 1.69 -19.80
N ALA A 13 4.32 2.41 -19.03
CA ALA A 13 4.75 2.01 -17.72
C ALA A 13 3.53 1.75 -16.81
N PRO A 14 3.62 0.79 -15.87
CA PRO A 14 2.58 0.60 -14.85
C PRO A 14 2.30 1.88 -14.01
N TYR A 15 3.17 2.88 -14.13
CA TYR A 15 3.10 4.20 -13.52
C TYR A 15 2.27 5.20 -14.35
N ARG A 16 1.62 6.16 -13.68
CA ARG A 16 1.00 7.29 -14.39
C ARG A 16 2.09 8.10 -15.09
N GLN A 17 1.82 8.59 -16.31
CA GLN A 17 2.81 9.29 -17.16
C GLN A 17 3.58 10.42 -16.44
N HIS A 18 2.97 11.11 -15.47
CA HIS A 18 3.60 12.19 -14.68
C HIS A 18 4.52 11.71 -13.53
N LEU A 19 4.66 10.40 -13.32
CA LEU A 19 5.41 9.79 -12.21
C LEU A 19 6.52 8.85 -12.69
N CYS A 20 7.08 9.04 -13.89
CA CYS A 20 8.20 8.21 -14.36
C CYS A 20 9.43 8.27 -13.43
N TRP A 21 9.65 9.40 -12.73
CA TRP A 21 10.71 9.54 -11.73
C TRP A 21 10.49 8.67 -10.48
N TRP A 22 9.26 8.18 -10.26
CA TRP A 22 8.92 7.35 -9.12
C TRP A 22 9.63 6.01 -9.11
N GLU A 23 9.95 5.45 -10.29
CA GLU A 23 10.72 4.22 -10.39
C GLU A 23 12.12 4.38 -9.78
N GLY A 24 12.77 5.53 -10.02
CA GLY A 24 14.02 5.91 -9.37
C GLY A 24 13.87 6.01 -7.84
N VAL A 25 12.77 6.59 -7.36
CA VAL A 25 12.47 6.66 -5.91
C VAL A 25 12.31 5.26 -5.30
N MET A 26 11.67 4.33 -6.00
CA MET A 26 11.47 2.96 -5.52
C MET A 26 12.79 2.20 -5.39
N ILE A 27 13.70 2.38 -6.36
CA ILE A 27 15.05 1.81 -6.34
C ILE A 27 15.89 2.46 -5.25
N LEU A 28 15.90 3.80 -5.18
CA LEU A 28 16.63 4.55 -4.16
C LEU A 28 16.18 4.15 -2.76
N ARG A 29 14.87 4.04 -2.54
CA ARG A 29 14.31 3.54 -1.29
C ARG A 29 14.89 2.18 -0.95
N ARG A 30 14.81 1.19 -1.85
CA ARG A 30 15.37 -0.14 -1.60
C ARG A 30 16.86 -0.08 -1.27
N ALA A 31 17.62 0.77 -1.95
CA ALA A 31 19.03 0.99 -1.65
C ALA A 31 19.23 1.55 -0.24
N VAL A 32 18.46 2.57 0.18
CA VAL A 32 18.51 3.14 1.53
C VAL A 32 18.22 2.08 2.59
N PHE A 33 17.20 1.23 2.39
CA PHE A 33 16.89 0.14 3.31
C PHE A 33 18.06 -0.84 3.46
N VAL A 34 18.69 -1.23 2.34
CA VAL A 34 19.85 -2.11 2.37
C VAL A 34 21.03 -1.43 3.08
N LEU A 35 21.33 -0.18 2.76
CA LEU A 35 22.40 0.58 3.41
C LEU A 35 22.20 0.65 4.92
N VAL A 36 21.00 0.99 5.37
CA VAL A 36 20.66 1.06 6.80
C VAL A 36 20.80 -0.31 7.47
N SER A 37 20.37 -1.37 6.81
CA SER A 37 20.47 -2.74 7.35
C SER A 37 21.92 -3.24 7.49
N VAL A 38 22.83 -2.78 6.61
CA VAL A 38 24.22 -3.23 6.54
C VAL A 38 25.15 -2.37 7.38
N PHE A 39 24.98 -1.05 7.36
CA PHE A 39 25.92 -0.12 7.98
C PHE A 39 25.63 0.17 9.46
N ILE A 40 24.41 -0.03 9.94
CA ILE A 40 24.11 0.16 11.35
C ILE A 40 24.50 -1.10 12.13
N VAL A 41 25.47 -0.98 13.03
CA VAL A 41 25.96 -2.10 13.85
C VAL A 41 25.01 -2.39 15.00
N ASP A 42 24.51 -1.35 15.66
CA ASP A 42 23.57 -1.49 16.78
C ASP A 42 22.20 -1.97 16.30
N ASP A 43 21.76 -3.13 16.80
CA ASP A 43 20.53 -3.76 16.34
C ASP A 43 19.29 -2.94 16.67
N LEU A 44 19.28 -2.25 17.81
CA LEU A 44 18.13 -1.43 18.22
C LEU A 44 17.99 -0.21 17.31
N ALA A 45 19.07 0.52 17.10
CA ALA A 45 19.13 1.66 16.19
C ALA A 45 18.82 1.25 14.75
N LYS A 46 19.22 0.04 14.33
CA LYS A 46 18.93 -0.53 13.02
C LYS A 46 17.44 -0.76 12.83
N TYR A 47 16.80 -1.50 13.75
CA TYR A 47 15.36 -1.75 13.66
C TYR A 47 14.54 -0.47 13.78
N TYR A 48 14.97 0.47 14.62
CA TYR A 48 14.31 1.77 14.77
C TYR A 48 14.39 2.59 13.47
N SER A 49 15.57 2.68 12.87
CA SER A 49 15.78 3.40 11.61
C SER A 49 14.98 2.76 10.47
N LEU A 50 15.01 1.43 10.35
CA LEU A 50 14.23 0.70 9.34
C LEU A 50 12.72 0.90 9.54
N PHE A 51 12.23 0.89 10.78
CA PHE A 51 10.83 1.14 11.09
C PHE A 51 10.40 2.56 10.68
N CYS A 52 11.19 3.58 11.01
CA CYS A 52 10.92 4.96 10.61
C CYS A 52 10.91 5.14 9.09
N LEU A 53 11.86 4.52 8.37
CA LEU A 53 11.90 4.53 6.90
C LEU A 53 10.71 3.80 6.29
N CYS A 54 10.28 2.68 6.89
CA CYS A 54 9.07 1.96 6.53
C CYS A 54 7.83 2.84 6.64
N LEU A 55 7.65 3.52 7.77
CA LEU A 55 6.52 4.44 7.99
C LEU A 55 6.52 5.58 6.98
N LEU A 56 7.68 6.21 6.76
CA LEU A 56 7.80 7.30 5.80
C LEU A 56 7.46 6.82 4.37
N SER A 57 8.00 5.67 3.97
CA SER A 57 7.68 5.08 2.67
C SER A 57 6.20 4.74 2.54
N LEU A 58 5.59 4.16 3.57
CA LEU A 58 4.17 3.82 3.58
C LEU A 58 3.30 5.09 3.47
N PHE A 59 3.70 6.16 4.16
CA PHE A 59 3.04 7.46 4.09
C PHE A 59 3.13 8.06 2.68
N CYS A 60 4.34 8.16 2.12
CA CYS A 60 4.57 8.65 0.76
C CYS A 60 3.79 7.83 -0.28
N HIS A 61 3.80 6.51 -0.17
CA HIS A 61 3.07 5.61 -1.07
C HIS A 61 1.56 5.80 -0.99
N THR A 62 1.01 5.91 0.23
CA THR A 62 -0.43 6.12 0.46
C THR A 62 -0.89 7.48 -0.07
N TRP A 63 -0.05 8.50 0.05
CA TRP A 63 -0.34 9.85 -0.43
C TRP A 63 -0.28 9.94 -1.95
N MET A 64 0.79 9.42 -2.57
CA MET A 64 1.03 9.61 -4.00
C MET A 64 0.33 8.59 -4.90
N ARG A 65 0.05 7.37 -4.41
CA ARG A 65 -0.61 6.28 -5.17
C ARG A 65 -0.06 6.13 -6.59
N PRO A 66 1.24 5.80 -6.71
CA PRO A 66 2.00 5.96 -7.95
C PRO A 66 1.53 5.07 -9.11
N PHE A 67 0.92 3.92 -8.81
CA PHE A 67 0.50 2.98 -9.83
C PHE A 67 -0.84 3.39 -10.46
N SER A 68 -0.97 3.17 -11.77
CA SER A 68 -2.21 3.40 -12.51
C SER A 68 -3.29 2.40 -12.07
N ARG A 69 -2.90 1.14 -11.81
CA ARG A 69 -3.80 0.07 -11.37
C ARG A 69 -3.91 0.04 -9.85
N ILE A 70 -5.14 -0.04 -9.36
CA ILE A 70 -5.45 -0.14 -7.92
C ILE A 70 -4.82 -1.40 -7.30
N ARG A 71 -4.77 -2.51 -8.05
CA ARG A 71 -4.21 -3.78 -7.58
C ARG A 71 -2.73 -3.67 -7.24
N ASP A 72 -1.97 -2.94 -8.06
CA ASP A 72 -0.52 -2.80 -7.90
C ASP A 72 -0.20 -1.86 -6.73
N ASN A 73 -0.96 -0.76 -6.60
CA ASN A 73 -0.91 0.11 -5.42
C ASN A 73 -1.21 -0.67 -4.12
N LEU A 74 -2.20 -1.57 -4.15
CA LEU A 74 -2.60 -2.36 -2.99
C LEU A 74 -1.57 -3.44 -2.65
N ALA A 75 -1.02 -4.14 -3.65
CA ALA A 75 0.03 -5.13 -3.44
C ALA A 75 1.28 -4.50 -2.82
N GLU A 76 1.73 -3.36 -3.36
CA GLU A 76 2.87 -2.63 -2.80
C GLU A 76 2.57 -2.07 -1.40
N GLY A 77 1.36 -1.53 -1.20
CA GLY A 77 0.94 -1.05 0.11
C GLY A 77 0.92 -2.16 1.17
N LEU A 78 0.44 -3.35 0.81
CA LEU A 78 0.46 -4.53 1.68
C LEU A 78 1.89 -5.00 1.95
N ALA A 79 2.76 -5.00 0.94
CA ALA A 79 4.17 -5.37 1.13
C ALA A 79 4.87 -4.42 2.11
N LEU A 80 4.65 -3.11 1.99
CA LEU A 80 5.18 -2.11 2.92
C LEU A 80 4.59 -2.26 4.33
N LEU A 81 3.28 -2.55 4.43
CA LEU A 81 2.63 -2.76 5.72
C LEU A 81 3.18 -4.00 6.42
N LEU A 82 3.37 -5.11 5.68
CA LEU A 82 4.01 -6.32 6.18
C LEU A 82 5.44 -6.04 6.64
N LEU A 83 6.24 -5.34 5.83
CA LEU A 83 7.61 -4.99 6.21
C LEU A 83 7.64 -4.13 7.48
N THR A 84 6.75 -3.15 7.58
CA THR A 84 6.63 -2.30 8.77
C THR A 84 6.22 -3.11 10.00
N SER A 85 5.31 -4.08 9.85
CA SER A 85 4.89 -4.97 10.93
C SER A 85 6.03 -5.86 11.43
N VAL A 86 6.86 -6.37 10.52
CA VAL A 86 8.05 -7.16 10.86
C VAL A 86 9.03 -6.29 11.64
N CYS A 87 9.33 -5.08 11.18
CA CYS A 87 10.20 -4.14 11.90
C CYS A 87 9.65 -3.78 13.29
N SER A 88 8.34 -3.61 13.43
CA SER A 88 7.68 -3.35 14.71
C SER A 88 7.87 -4.50 15.70
N LEU A 89 7.72 -5.75 15.23
CA LEU A 89 7.91 -6.94 16.08
C LEU A 89 9.39 -7.10 16.47
N SER A 90 10.31 -6.86 15.53
CA SER A 90 11.75 -6.88 15.80
C SER A 90 12.18 -5.82 16.82
N LEU A 91 11.56 -4.64 16.79
CA LEU A 91 11.78 -3.61 17.81
C LEU A 91 11.36 -4.12 19.20
N ILE A 92 10.13 -4.63 19.33
CA ILE A 92 9.63 -5.16 20.61
C ILE A 92 10.55 -6.26 21.15
N GLY A 93 10.96 -7.22 20.31
CA GLY A 93 11.86 -8.30 20.71
C GLY A 93 13.29 -7.84 21.01
N GLY A 94 13.77 -6.77 20.38
CA GLY A 94 15.05 -6.13 20.70
C GLY A 94 15.05 -5.50 22.08
N TYR A 95 13.95 -4.82 22.46
CA TYR A 95 13.81 -4.16 23.75
C TYR A 95 13.86 -5.11 24.94
N GLU A 96 13.18 -6.26 24.86
CA GLU A 96 13.20 -7.25 25.96
C GLU A 96 14.63 -7.73 26.26
N ARG A 97 15.47 -7.88 25.23
CA ARG A 97 16.86 -8.30 25.41
C ARG A 97 17.71 -7.23 26.08
N THR A 98 17.55 -5.96 25.68
CA THR A 98 18.30 -4.85 26.28
C THR A 98 17.89 -4.62 27.74
N ALA A 99 16.59 -4.73 28.06
CA ALA A 99 16.06 -4.55 29.41
C ALA A 99 16.60 -5.58 30.43
N LEU A 100 16.96 -6.79 29.99
CA LEU A 100 17.51 -7.84 30.85
C LEU A 100 19.00 -7.65 31.19
N ILE A 101 19.75 -6.91 30.37
CA ILE A 101 21.21 -6.80 30.48
C ILE A 101 21.63 -5.59 31.33
N GLU A 102 20.76 -4.61 31.50
CA GLU A 102 21.14 -3.29 32.00
C GLU A 102 20.89 -3.12 33.51
N SER A 103 21.92 -3.32 34.32
CA SER A 103 21.91 -3.16 35.80
C SER A 103 22.32 -1.76 36.29
N ASN A 104 22.58 -0.80 35.40
CA ASN A 104 23.04 0.55 35.75
C ASN A 104 21.89 1.58 35.72
N SER A 105 21.84 2.45 36.74
CA SER A 105 20.73 3.38 36.99
C SER A 105 20.59 4.55 35.99
N LEU A 106 21.66 4.91 35.29
CA LEU A 106 21.65 6.02 34.33
C LEU A 106 21.14 5.59 32.96
N THR A 107 21.50 4.38 32.52
CA THR A 107 21.00 3.85 31.25
C THR A 107 19.55 3.38 31.33
N SER A 108 19.06 2.99 32.51
CA SER A 108 17.65 2.62 32.69
C SER A 108 16.68 3.78 32.40
N SER A 109 17.09 5.02 32.69
CA SER A 109 16.29 6.22 32.36
C SER A 109 16.24 6.50 30.86
N ILE A 110 17.35 6.25 30.15
CA ILE A 110 17.40 6.39 28.70
C ILE A 110 16.57 5.28 28.04
N ALA A 111 16.75 4.03 28.47
CA ALA A 111 16.01 2.88 27.95
C ALA A 111 14.49 3.02 28.12
N THR A 112 14.03 3.53 29.26
CA THR A 112 12.59 3.78 29.51
C THR A 112 12.02 4.87 28.60
N SER A 113 12.77 5.94 28.33
CA SER A 113 12.33 7.00 27.41
C SER A 113 12.21 6.49 25.96
N ILE A 114 13.17 5.68 25.51
CA ILE A 114 13.18 5.06 24.18
C ILE A 114 12.01 4.06 24.05
N ASN A 115 11.72 3.31 25.10
CA ASN A 115 10.58 2.40 25.15
C ASN A 115 9.25 3.15 25.02
N GLY A 116 9.08 4.24 25.77
CA GLY A 116 7.91 5.12 25.66
C GLY A 116 7.70 5.65 24.24
N ALA A 117 8.77 6.14 23.60
CA ALA A 117 8.74 6.62 22.22
C ALA A 117 8.36 5.51 21.23
N SER A 118 8.87 4.30 21.44
CA SER A 118 8.61 3.14 20.56
C SER A 118 7.16 2.66 20.67
N LEU A 119 6.59 2.61 21.87
CA LEU A 119 5.18 2.28 22.06
C LEU A 119 4.26 3.31 21.39
N ILE A 120 4.58 4.60 21.51
CA ILE A 120 3.83 5.67 20.83
C ILE A 120 3.89 5.50 19.31
N LEU A 121 5.07 5.16 18.77
CA LEU A 121 5.27 4.90 17.35
C LEU A 121 4.49 3.68 16.85
N VAL A 122 4.52 2.56 17.58
CA VAL A 122 3.74 1.36 17.26
C VAL A 122 2.25 1.65 17.35
N PHE A 123 1.80 2.36 18.38
CA PHE A 123 0.41 2.77 18.51
C PHE A 123 -0.03 3.65 17.33
N THR A 124 0.80 4.62 16.95
CA THR A 124 0.55 5.49 15.78
C THR A 124 0.47 4.66 14.50
N PHE A 125 1.32 3.65 14.33
CA PHE A 125 1.24 2.71 13.21
C PHE A 125 -0.06 1.90 13.20
N ILE A 126 -0.50 1.38 14.35
CA ILE A 126 -1.78 0.66 14.47
C ILE A 126 -2.94 1.58 14.07
N VAL A 127 -3.00 2.79 14.63
CA VAL A 127 -4.04 3.77 14.27
C VAL A 127 -3.99 4.09 12.77
N TYR A 128 -2.80 4.31 12.23
CA TYR A 128 -2.61 4.62 10.81
C TYR A 128 -3.07 3.48 9.90
N THR A 129 -2.73 2.22 10.23
CA THR A 129 -3.18 1.05 9.46
C THR A 129 -4.70 0.87 9.51
N VAL A 130 -5.34 1.10 10.67
CA VAL A 130 -6.80 1.09 10.79
C VAL A 130 -7.43 2.17 9.90
N ILE A 131 -6.89 3.39 9.90
CA ILE A 131 -7.38 4.49 9.04
C ILE A 131 -7.23 4.13 7.56
N ILE A 132 -6.09 3.57 7.15
CA ILE A 132 -5.88 3.11 5.76
C ILE A 132 -6.88 2.02 5.40
N PHE A 133 -7.08 1.05 6.28
CA PHE A 133 -7.99 -0.06 6.02
C PHE A 133 -9.43 0.42 5.89
N ALA A 134 -9.87 1.34 6.77
CA ALA A 134 -11.17 1.99 6.68
C ALA A 134 -11.36 2.74 5.36
N ARG A 135 -10.38 3.58 4.96
CA ARG A 135 -10.43 4.31 3.69
C ARG A 135 -10.44 3.39 2.47
N THR A 136 -9.62 2.34 2.49
CA THR A 136 -9.51 1.39 1.38
C THR A 136 -10.77 0.54 1.27
N GLY A 137 -11.34 0.11 2.40
CA GLY A 137 -12.61 -0.60 2.48
C GLY A 137 -13.76 0.21 1.88
N VAL A 138 -13.89 1.48 2.26
CA VAL A 138 -14.92 2.38 1.70
C VAL A 138 -14.76 2.54 0.19
N SER A 139 -13.53 2.72 -0.30
CA SER A 139 -13.25 2.86 -1.74
C SER A 139 -13.59 1.60 -2.54
N LEU A 140 -13.31 0.42 -1.98
CA LEU A 140 -13.69 -0.86 -2.58
C LEU A 140 -15.20 -1.03 -2.63
N VAL A 141 -15.90 -0.79 -1.53
CA VAL A 141 -17.37 -0.88 -1.46
C VAL A 141 -18.01 0.04 -2.51
N HIS A 142 -17.54 1.28 -2.62
CA HIS A 142 -18.02 2.23 -3.63
C HIS A 142 -17.77 1.73 -5.06
N SER A 143 -16.58 1.17 -5.33
CA SER A 143 -16.24 0.60 -6.64
C SER A 143 -17.11 -0.61 -6.99
N PHE A 144 -17.41 -1.48 -6.03
CA PHE A 144 -18.33 -2.61 -6.21
C PHE A 144 -19.76 -2.13 -6.47
N ALA A 145 -20.25 -1.16 -5.70
CA ALA A 145 -21.58 -0.58 -5.87
C ALA A 145 -21.76 0.00 -7.29
N MET A 146 -20.76 0.73 -7.80
CA MET A 146 -20.78 1.29 -9.15
C MET A 146 -20.76 0.19 -10.23
N LYS A 147 -19.95 -0.87 -10.07
CA LYS A 147 -19.96 -2.01 -11.01
C LYS A 147 -21.31 -2.73 -11.04
N CYS A 148 -21.94 -2.91 -9.88
CA CYS A 148 -23.29 -3.48 -9.79
C CYS A 148 -24.34 -2.60 -10.50
N LYS A 149 -24.27 -1.28 -10.31
CA LYS A 149 -25.17 -0.31 -10.98
C LYS A 149 -25.02 -0.34 -12.49
N VAL A 150 -23.79 -0.40 -13.01
CA VAL A 150 -23.53 -0.49 -14.46
C VAL A 150 -24.04 -1.81 -15.05
N ARG A 151 -23.82 -2.94 -14.37
CA ARG A 151 -24.35 -4.24 -14.82
C ARG A 151 -25.88 -4.26 -14.84
N ARG A 152 -26.53 -3.63 -13.86
CA ARG A 152 -27.99 -3.49 -13.83
C ARG A 152 -28.52 -2.70 -15.02
N ARG A 153 -27.92 -1.54 -15.33
CA ARG A 153 -28.28 -0.74 -16.52
C ARG A 153 -28.11 -1.49 -17.83
N LYS A 154 -27.06 -2.31 -17.97
CA LYS A 154 -26.89 -3.15 -19.18
C LYS A 154 -27.99 -4.19 -19.32
N ARG A 155 -28.46 -4.80 -18.22
CA ARG A 155 -29.57 -5.76 -18.25
C ARG A 155 -30.90 -5.09 -18.59
N GLU A 156 -31.16 -3.92 -18.01
CA GLU A 156 -32.39 -3.16 -18.29
C GLU A 156 -32.43 -2.64 -19.74
N GLY A 157 -31.29 -2.13 -20.25
CA GLY A 157 -31.18 -1.69 -21.65
C GLY A 157 -31.26 -2.83 -22.69
N GLY A 158 -30.71 -4.01 -22.37
CA GLY A 158 -30.85 -5.20 -23.22
C GLY A 158 -32.30 -5.69 -23.29
N ARG A 159 -32.98 -5.78 -22.14
CA ARG A 159 -34.38 -6.23 -22.06
C ARG A 159 -35.35 -5.31 -22.81
N GLY A 160 -35.10 -4.00 -22.86
CA GLY A 160 -35.89 -3.06 -23.66
C GLY A 160 -35.74 -3.30 -25.16
N ARG A 161 -34.50 -3.53 -25.62
CA ARG A 161 -34.19 -3.79 -27.03
C ARG A 161 -34.78 -5.10 -27.53
N ASP A 162 -34.75 -6.15 -26.69
CA ASP A 162 -35.36 -7.44 -27.00
C ASP A 162 -36.90 -7.37 -27.10
N LYS A 163 -37.54 -6.50 -26.31
CA LYS A 163 -38.99 -6.26 -26.41
C LYS A 163 -39.36 -5.56 -27.72
N GLN A 164 -38.65 -4.49 -28.07
CA GLN A 164 -38.90 -3.74 -29.30
C GLN A 164 -38.72 -4.62 -30.55
N LYS A 165 -37.67 -5.45 -30.58
CA LYS A 165 -37.44 -6.38 -31.69
C LYS A 165 -38.59 -7.40 -31.86
N ARG A 166 -39.16 -7.90 -30.76
CA ARG A 166 -40.31 -8.81 -30.80
C ARG A 166 -41.60 -8.14 -31.27
N GLU A 167 -41.74 -6.83 -31.04
CA GLU A 167 -42.89 -6.06 -31.54
C GLU A 167 -42.74 -5.79 -33.05
N GLU A 168 -41.55 -5.42 -33.52
CA GLU A 168 -41.23 -5.28 -34.94
C GLU A 168 -41.40 -6.61 -35.71
N GLU A 169 -41.00 -7.75 -35.14
CA GLU A 169 -41.21 -9.06 -35.76
C GLU A 169 -42.71 -9.43 -35.88
N ARG A 170 -43.58 -8.94 -34.99
CA ARG A 170 -45.03 -9.17 -35.08
C ARG A 170 -45.71 -8.32 -36.13
N THR A 171 -45.27 -7.08 -36.32
CA THR A 171 -45.89 -6.17 -37.30
C THR A 171 -45.58 -6.55 -38.74
N VAL A 172 -44.46 -7.25 -39.00
CA VAL A 172 -44.07 -7.71 -40.35
C VAL A 172 -44.81 -9.00 -40.76
N SER A 173 -45.37 -9.76 -39.80
CA SER A 173 -46.05 -11.03 -40.06
C SER A 173 -47.56 -10.93 -40.34
N VAL A 174 -48.11 -9.71 -40.45
CA VAL A 174 -49.53 -9.42 -40.74
C VAL A 174 -49.64 -8.80 -42.12
#